data_AF-A0A1H1RGZ1-F1
#
_entry.id   AF-A0A1H1RGZ1-F1
#
_cell.length_a   1.000
_cell.length_b   1.000
_cell.length_c   1.000
_cell.angle_alpha   90.00
_cell.angle_beta   90.00
_cell.angle_gamma   90.00
#
_symmetry.space_group_name_H-M   'P 1'
#
loop_
_entity.id
_entity.type
_entity.pdbx_description
1 polymer ?
#
loop_
_entity_poly.entity_id
_entity_poly.type
_entity_poly.pdbx_seq_one_letter_code
_entity_poly.pdbx_strand_id
1 'polypeptide(L)'
;MLQKFILITILLDFIIAKSQSCEDLILFVKSEDYGTTYNSPTSTASIKVSFHTVYIDYERYFFAIVCFKSKYSYCCTESINQVSPNTKLNYSMNYLDSAGEAFWEYI
;
A
#
# COMPACT_ATOMS: atom_id res chain seq x y z
N MET A 1 6.64 -41.03 -15.84
CA MET A 1 6.14 -39.77 -16.42
C MET A 1 5.12 -39.06 -15.52
N LEU A 2 4.22 -39.79 -14.85
CA LEU A 2 3.18 -39.24 -13.96
C LEU A 2 3.72 -38.40 -12.77
N GLN A 3 4.84 -38.81 -12.17
CA GLN A 3 5.45 -38.13 -11.02
C GLN A 3 6.02 -36.73 -11.34
N LYS A 4 6.41 -36.48 -12.60
CA LYS A 4 6.89 -35.16 -13.05
C LYS A 4 5.74 -34.15 -13.22
N PHE A 5 4.52 -34.61 -13.48
CA PHE A 5 3.35 -33.74 -13.63
C PHE A 5 2.81 -33.24 -12.28
N ILE A 6 2.90 -34.06 -11.22
CA ILE A 6 2.45 -33.69 -9.86
C ILE A 6 3.33 -32.57 -9.27
N LEU A 7 4.63 -32.55 -9.59
CA LEU A 7 5.55 -31.52 -9.09
C LEU A 7 5.27 -30.14 -9.73
N ILE A 8 4.77 -30.12 -10.96
CA ILE A 8 4.45 -28.89 -11.69
C ILE A 8 3.19 -28.23 -11.13
N THR A 9 2.18 -29.00 -10.74
CA THR A 9 0.93 -28.44 -10.20
C THR A 9 1.12 -27.78 -8.83
N ILE A 10 1.98 -28.32 -7.96
CA ILE A 10 2.22 -27.76 -6.61
C ILE A 10 2.97 -26.42 -6.64
N LEU A 11 3.78 -26.17 -7.68
CA LEU A 11 4.51 -24.91 -7.83
C LEU A 11 3.63 -23.74 -8.30
N LEU A 12 2.47 -24.00 -8.92
CA LEU A 12 1.56 -22.95 -9.37
C LEU A 12 0.67 -22.37 -8.24
N ASP A 13 0.42 -23.13 -7.17
CA ASP A 13 -0.51 -22.72 -6.11
C ASP A 13 0.05 -21.60 -5.21
N PHE A 14 1.37 -21.42 -5.14
CA PHE A 14 1.99 -20.36 -4.33
C PHE A 14 1.86 -18.95 -4.93
N ILE A 15 1.44 -18.81 -6.18
CA ILE A 15 1.39 -17.51 -6.86
C ILE A 15 0.10 -16.75 -6.52
N ILE A 16 -0.97 -17.44 -6.12
CA ILE A 16 -2.32 -16.85 -6.00
C ILE A 16 -2.65 -16.39 -4.56
N ALA A 17 -1.89 -16.81 -3.55
CA ALA A 17 -2.25 -16.60 -2.13
C ALA A 17 -1.89 -15.21 -1.53
N LYS A 18 -1.42 -14.23 -2.32
CA LYS A 18 -0.84 -12.99 -1.77
C LYS A 18 -1.77 -11.78 -1.67
N SER A 19 -3.02 -11.83 -2.15
CA SER A 19 -3.91 -10.66 -2.15
C SER A 19 -4.85 -10.57 -0.94
N GLN A 20 -5.37 -11.70 -0.44
CA GLN A 20 -6.42 -11.70 0.59
C GLN A 20 -5.94 -11.10 1.92
N SER A 21 -4.74 -11.45 2.37
CA SER A 21 -4.18 -10.94 3.63
C SER A 21 -3.86 -9.44 3.61
N CYS A 22 -3.56 -8.88 2.43
CA CYS A 22 -3.29 -7.44 2.31
C CYS A 22 -4.58 -6.61 2.41
N GLU A 23 -5.68 -7.12 1.88
CA GLU A 23 -7.00 -6.47 1.97
C GLU A 23 -7.50 -6.46 3.42
N ASP A 24 -7.41 -7.59 4.12
CA ASP A 24 -7.75 -7.69 5.54
C ASP A 24 -6.90 -6.73 6.40
N LEU A 25 -5.60 -6.61 6.09
CA LEU A 25 -4.70 -5.68 6.77
C LEU A 25 -5.07 -4.21 6.52
N ILE A 26 -5.41 -3.85 5.28
CA ILE A 26 -5.88 -2.50 4.93
C ILE A 26 -7.15 -2.16 5.72
N LEU A 27 -8.10 -3.10 5.79
CA LEU A 27 -9.35 -2.93 6.52
C LEU A 27 -9.10 -2.73 8.01
N PHE A 28 -8.24 -3.55 8.61
CA PHE A 28 -7.83 -3.41 10.00
C PHE A 28 -7.15 -2.07 10.28
N VAL A 29 -6.16 -1.67 9.47
CA VAL A 29 -5.45 -0.40 9.69
C VAL A 29 -6.40 0.80 9.60
N LYS A 30 -7.35 0.77 8.65
CA LYS A 30 -8.37 1.82 8.52
C LYS A 30 -9.42 1.83 9.62
N SER A 31 -9.68 0.69 10.27
CA SER A 31 -10.60 0.65 11.43
C SER A 31 -9.96 1.22 12.69
N GLU A 32 -8.64 1.08 12.84
CA GLU A 32 -7.89 1.57 14.01
C GLU A 32 -7.48 3.04 13.90
N ASP A 33 -7.20 3.54 12.70
CA ASP A 33 -6.79 4.93 12.48
C ASP A 33 -7.37 5.51 11.19
N TYR A 34 -8.00 6.68 11.28
CA TYR A 34 -8.52 7.42 10.13
C TYR A 34 -7.37 7.91 9.22
N GLY A 35 -6.18 8.09 9.78
CA GLY A 35 -4.97 8.45 9.06
C GLY A 35 -4.93 9.89 8.53
N THR A 36 -3.83 10.22 7.85
CA THR A 36 -3.63 11.52 7.17
C THR A 36 -3.41 11.28 5.68
N THR A 37 -4.27 11.83 4.84
CA THR A 37 -4.23 11.62 3.38
C THR A 37 -3.66 12.82 2.64
N TYR A 38 -2.67 12.55 1.80
CA TYR A 38 -2.09 13.50 0.85
C TYR A 38 -2.53 13.13 -0.57
N ASN A 39 -3.11 14.09 -1.26
CA ASN A 39 -3.61 13.91 -2.63
C ASN A 39 -2.84 14.86 -3.54
N SER A 40 -2.15 14.31 -4.56
CA SER A 40 -1.49 15.13 -5.55
C SER A 40 -2.28 15.14 -6.87
N PRO A 41 -2.74 16.32 -7.33
CA PRO A 41 -3.52 16.45 -8.55
C PRO A 41 -2.68 16.55 -9.83
N THR A 42 -1.35 16.70 -9.73
CA THR A 42 -0.49 17.06 -10.86
C THR A 42 0.03 15.86 -11.67
N SER A 43 -0.13 14.63 -11.17
CA SER A 43 0.29 13.41 -11.89
C SER A 43 -0.85 12.80 -12.72
N THR A 44 -0.52 12.31 -13.92
CA THR A 44 -1.44 11.61 -14.84
C THR A 44 -2.04 10.32 -14.27
N ALA A 45 -1.40 9.75 -13.24
CA ALA A 45 -1.99 8.81 -12.30
C ALA A 45 -2.17 9.53 -10.96
N SER A 46 -3.39 9.73 -10.48
CA SER A 46 -3.58 10.38 -9.18
C SER A 46 -3.16 9.41 -8.09
N ILE A 47 -2.06 9.74 -7.41
CA ILE A 47 -1.55 8.97 -6.27
C ILE A 47 -2.12 9.64 -5.02
N LYS A 48 -2.94 8.90 -4.27
CA LYS A 48 -3.32 9.27 -2.91
C LYS A 48 -2.52 8.41 -1.95
N VAL A 49 -1.88 9.03 -0.97
CA VAL A 49 -1.14 8.32 0.08
C VAL A 49 -1.75 8.69 1.42
N SER A 50 -2.19 7.68 2.16
CA SER A 50 -2.76 7.82 3.50
C SER A 50 -1.82 7.18 4.50
N PHE A 51 -1.39 7.96 5.51
CA PHE A 51 -0.51 7.48 6.56
C PHE A 51 -1.30 7.16 7.82
N HIS A 52 -1.06 5.98 8.38
CA HIS A 52 -1.77 5.45 9.54
C HIS A 52 -0.78 5.05 10.64
N THR A 53 -1.17 5.24 11.90
CA THR A 53 -0.44 4.78 13.08
C THR A 53 -1.32 3.86 13.89
N VAL A 54 -0.92 2.60 14.03
CA VAL A 54 -1.69 1.56 14.73
C VAL A 54 -0.88 1.05 15.91
N TYR A 55 -1.56 0.71 17.01
CA TYR A 55 -0.94 0.08 18.17
C TYR A 55 -1.33 -1.39 18.21
N ILE A 56 -0.34 -2.28 18.16
CA ILE A 56 -0.54 -3.74 18.24
C ILE A 56 0.33 -4.22 19.39
N ASP A 57 -0.28 -4.83 20.41
CA ASP A 57 0.42 -5.32 21.61
C ASP A 57 1.31 -4.25 22.27
N TYR A 58 0.79 -3.02 22.40
CA TYR A 58 1.48 -1.84 22.94
C TYR A 58 2.65 -1.30 22.09
N GLU A 59 2.96 -1.93 20.96
CA GLU A 59 3.96 -1.47 20.00
C GLU A 59 3.31 -0.61 18.92
N ARG A 60 4.03 0.43 18.48
CA ARG A 60 3.54 1.40 17.49
C ARG A 60 4.04 1.04 16.09
N TYR A 61 3.11 0.85 15.16
CA TYR A 61 3.38 0.55 13.76
C TYR A 61 2.89 1.69 12.86
N PHE A 62 3.65 1.98 11.81
CA PHE A 62 3.34 3.04 10.84
C PHE A 62 3.11 2.41 9.48
N PHE A 63 1.96 2.73 8.88
CA PHE A 63 1.58 2.21 7.57
C PHE A 63 1.31 3.36 6.60
N ALA A 64 1.61 3.12 5.33
CA ALA A 64 1.20 3.96 4.21
C ALA A 64 0.30 3.14 3.29
N ILE A 65 -0.93 3.62 3.09
CA ILE A 65 -1.90 3.06 2.14
C ILE A 65 -1.88 3.94 0.89
N VAL A 66 -1.53 3.35 -0.24
CA VAL A 66 -1.36 4.02 -1.52
C VAL A 66 -2.49 3.61 -2.45
N CYS A 67 -3.22 4.60 -2.95
CA CYS A 67 -4.35 4.44 -3.84
C CYS A 67 -3.95 4.92 -5.23
N PHE A 68 -3.75 3.97 -6.15
CA PHE A 68 -3.41 4.25 -7.54
C PHE A 68 -4.69 4.42 -8.36
N LYS A 69 -4.96 5.65 -8.79
CA LYS A 69 -6.13 5.94 -9.64
C LYS A 69 -5.75 5.91 -11.12
N SER A 70 -6.47 5.14 -11.92
CA SER A 70 -6.40 5.25 -13.38
C SER A 70 -7.24 6.44 -13.86
N LYS A 71 -6.85 7.04 -15.00
CA LYS A 71 -7.42 8.30 -15.54
C LYS A 71 -8.95 8.32 -15.67
N TYR A 72 -9.61 7.16 -15.75
CA TYR A 72 -11.05 7.02 -15.96
C TYR A 72 -11.77 6.22 -14.88
N SER A 73 -11.08 5.76 -13.83
CA SER A 73 -11.70 4.97 -12.79
C SER A 73 -12.14 5.82 -11.60
N TYR A 74 -13.34 5.57 -11.08
CA TYR A 74 -13.80 6.12 -9.81
C TYR A 74 -13.18 5.38 -8.62
N CYS A 75 -12.82 4.10 -8.80
CA CYS A 75 -12.15 3.27 -7.82
C CYS A 75 -10.62 3.30 -8.03
N CYS A 76 -9.84 3.13 -6.97
CA CYS A 76 -8.40 2.93 -7.07
C CYS A 76 -8.02 1.56 -6.52
N THR A 77 -6.86 1.06 -6.96
CA THR A 77 -6.25 -0.12 -6.36
C THR A 77 -5.41 0.34 -5.18
N GLU A 78 -5.72 -0.19 -4.00
CA GLU A 78 -5.01 0.12 -2.76
C GLU A 78 -3.88 -0.88 -2.51
N SER A 79 -2.78 -0.38 -1.98
CA SER A 79 -1.63 -1.16 -1.51
C SER A 79 -1.20 -0.62 -0.16
N ILE A 80 -0.76 -1.49 0.74
CA ILE A 80 -0.30 -1.12 2.09
C ILE A 80 1.19 -1.45 2.24
N ASN A 81 1.94 -0.50 2.79
CA ASN A 81 3.35 -0.65 3.11
C ASN A 81 3.59 -0.26 4.56
N GLN A 82 4.39 -1.04 5.28
CA GLN A 82 4.92 -0.60 6.58
C GLN A 82 6.07 0.36 6.33
N VAL A 83 6.04 1.52 7.00
CA VAL A 83 6.99 2.61 6.75
C VAL A 83 7.68 3.06 8.04
N SER A 84 8.71 3.89 7.89
CA SER A 84 9.40 4.48 9.04
C SER A 84 8.57 5.62 9.68
N PRO A 85 8.76 5.91 10.98
CA PRO A 85 8.02 6.98 11.67
C PRO A 85 8.12 8.35 10.99
N ASN A 86 9.27 8.63 10.38
CA ASN A 86 9.56 9.92 9.73
C ASN A 86 9.04 9.99 8.27
N THR A 87 8.62 8.86 7.69
CA THR A 87 8.19 8.80 6.29
C THR A 87 7.05 9.77 6.00
N LYS A 88 6.06 9.86 6.92
CA LYS A 88 4.94 10.80 6.76
C LYS A 88 5.43 12.24 6.63
N LEU A 89 6.35 12.65 7.51
CA LEU A 89 6.88 14.01 7.51
C LEU A 89 7.64 14.29 6.21
N ASN A 90 8.57 13.40 5.83
CA ASN A 90 9.37 13.53 4.62
C ASN A 90 8.49 13.58 3.37
N TYR A 91 7.49 12.69 3.27
CA TYR A 91 6.55 12.70 2.15
C TYR A 91 5.74 14.00 2.11
N SER A 92 5.21 14.45 3.26
CA SER A 92 4.39 15.66 3.35
C SER A 92 5.12 16.94 2.92
N MET A 93 6.46 16.96 3.04
CA MET A 93 7.28 18.10 2.62
C MET A 93 7.55 18.13 1.11
N ASN A 94 7.53 16.98 0.43
CA ASN A 94 7.99 16.86 -0.96
C ASN A 94 6.85 16.51 -1.95
N TYR A 95 5.70 16.02 -1.49
CA TYR A 95 4.65 15.50 -2.39
C TYR A 95 3.99 16.55 -3.30
N LEU A 96 4.07 17.83 -2.93
CA LEU A 96 3.55 18.94 -3.74
C LEU A 96 4.44 19.24 -4.94
N ASP A 97 5.76 19.03 -4.82
CA ASP A 97 6.72 19.24 -5.90
C ASP A 97 6.62 18.10 -6.92
N SER A 98 6.64 16.85 -6.44
CA SER A 98 6.43 15.66 -7.27
C SER A 98 5.98 14.47 -6.41
N ALA A 99 4.69 14.15 -6.45
CA ALA A 99 4.17 13.02 -5.67
C ALA A 99 4.69 11.66 -6.13
N GLY A 100 5.03 11.52 -7.42
CA GLY A 100 5.65 10.29 -7.92
C GLY A 100 7.07 10.10 -7.37
N GLU A 101 7.87 11.17 -7.36
CA GLU A 101 9.24 11.12 -6.82
C GLU A 101 9.23 10.92 -5.31
N ALA A 102 8.39 11.68 -4.58
CA ALA A 102 8.21 11.50 -3.14
C ALA A 102 7.69 10.09 -2.78
N PHE A 103 6.86 9.49 -3.63
CA PHE A 103 6.44 8.10 -3.45
C PHE A 103 7.64 7.16 -3.57
N TRP A 104 8.40 7.23 -4.66
CA TRP A 104 9.55 6.33 -4.87
C TRP A 104 10.68 6.50 -3.85
N GLU A 105 10.83 7.69 -3.27
CA GLU A 105 11.90 7.96 -2.31
C GLU A 105 11.55 7.51 -0.88
N TYR A 106 10.28 7.63 -0.47
CA TYR A 106 9.90 7.51 0.94
C TYR A 106 8.96 6.34 1.26
N ILE A 107 8.28 5.76 0.28
CA ILE A 107 7.31 4.65 0.43
C ILE A 107 7.95 3.35 -0.05
#